data_AF-A0A932HQL1-F1
#
_entry.id   AF-A0A932HQL1-F1
#
_cell.length_a   1.000
_cell.length_b   1.000
_cell.length_c   1.000
_cell.angle_alpha   90.00
_cell.angle_beta   90.00
_cell.angle_gamma   90.00
#
_symmetry.space_group_name_H-M   'P 1'
#
loop_
_entity.id
_entity.type
_entity.pdbx_description
1 polymer ?
#
loop_
_entity_poly.entity_id
_entity_poly.type
_entity_poly.pdbx_seq_one_letter_code
_entity_poly.pdbx_strand_id
1 'polypeptide(L)'
;MKVHSLLRNLIVAMVLILVSAAGQRVLAQGRMMSPEDRAEQLSKRLDLNEEQKGKLVKVYQTLQKEMQEKMPDLMGDREAMRKAIQDINAKGDKEVEKMLTKEQLAKYEEFKKERQQMRGRQRREN
;
A
#
# COMPACT_ATOMS: atom_id res chain seq x y z
N MET A 1 -12.42 -27.40 -49.26
CA MET A 1 -11.32 -27.09 -48.31
C MET A 1 -11.61 -25.84 -47.43
N LYS A 2 -12.84 -25.65 -46.92
CA LYS A 2 -13.21 -24.49 -46.07
C LYS A 2 -13.65 -24.87 -44.64
N VAL A 3 -13.94 -26.15 -44.37
CA VAL A 3 -14.43 -26.63 -43.05
C VAL A 3 -13.31 -26.67 -41.99
N HIS A 4 -12.06 -26.97 -42.39
CA HIS A 4 -10.91 -26.94 -41.50
C HIS A 4 -10.50 -25.53 -41.02
N SER A 5 -10.79 -24.48 -41.80
CA SER A 5 -10.53 -23.08 -41.41
C SER A 5 -11.52 -22.59 -40.35
N LEU A 6 -12.79 -23.01 -40.45
CA LEU A 6 -13.86 -22.65 -39.51
C LEU A 6 -13.70 -23.34 -38.15
N LEU A 7 -13.30 -24.62 -38.11
CA LEU A 7 -12.99 -25.32 -36.86
C LEU A 7 -11.75 -24.75 -36.14
N ARG A 8 -10.75 -24.25 -36.88
CA ARG A 8 -9.53 -23.67 -36.29
C ARG A 8 -9.78 -22.31 -35.64
N ASN A 9 -10.66 -21.49 -36.21
CA ASN A 9 -11.05 -20.21 -35.62
C ASN A 9 -12.00 -20.35 -34.42
N LEU A 10 -12.81 -21.42 -34.37
CA LEU A 10 -13.73 -21.67 -33.26
C LEU A 10 -12.99 -22.08 -31.97
N ILE A 11 -11.90 -22.82 -32.09
CA ILE A 11 -11.08 -23.27 -30.95
C ILE A 11 -10.25 -22.12 -30.35
N VAL A 12 -9.76 -21.18 -31.17
CA VAL A 12 -9.06 -19.98 -30.69
C VAL A 12 -9.99 -19.00 -29.96
N ALA A 13 -11.26 -18.92 -30.37
CA ALA A 13 -12.28 -18.10 -29.70
C ALA A 13 -12.70 -18.66 -28.32
N MET A 14 -12.67 -19.98 -28.12
CA MET A 14 -12.99 -20.61 -26.83
C MET A 14 -11.87 -20.49 -25.76
N VAL A 15 -10.61 -20.35 -26.17
CA VAL A 15 -9.48 -20.16 -25.23
C VAL A 15 -9.39 -18.71 -24.73
N LEU A 16 -9.92 -17.74 -25.49
CA LEU A 16 -9.93 -16.32 -25.10
C LEU A 16 -11.02 -15.95 -24.07
N ILE A 17 -12.02 -16.81 -23.84
CA ILE A 17 -13.12 -16.55 -22.90
C ILE A 17 -12.85 -17.14 -21.49
N LEU A 18 -11.86 -18.02 -21.33
CA LEU A 18 -11.52 -18.64 -20.03
C LEU A 18 -10.59 -17.80 -19.14
N VAL A 19 -10.02 -16.70 -19.63
CA VAL A 19 -9.13 -15.82 -18.85
C VAL A 19 -9.92 -14.79 -18.00
N SER A 20 -11.22 -14.61 -18.26
CA SER A 20 -12.03 -13.53 -17.67
C SER A 20 -12.40 -13.74 -16.19
N ALA A 21 -12.36 -14.97 -15.67
CA ALA A 21 -12.77 -15.27 -14.29
C ALA A 21 -11.62 -15.19 -13.27
N ALA A 22 -10.36 -15.27 -13.71
CA ALA A 22 -9.19 -15.11 -12.83
C ALA A 22 -8.79 -13.64 -12.62
N GLY A 23 -9.06 -12.77 -13.60
CA GLY A 23 -8.75 -11.33 -13.53
C GLY A 23 -9.56 -10.57 -12.47
N GLN A 24 -10.77 -11.02 -12.16
CA GLN A 24 -11.63 -10.37 -11.17
C GLN A 24 -11.15 -10.57 -9.72
N ARG A 25 -10.35 -11.61 -9.44
CA ARG A 25 -9.77 -11.82 -8.09
C ARG A 25 -8.51 -10.98 -7.84
N VAL A 26 -7.79 -10.59 -8.89
CA VAL A 26 -6.61 -9.70 -8.79
C VAL A 26 -7.02 -8.28 -8.38
N LEU A 27 -8.22 -7.82 -8.76
CA LEU A 27 -8.73 -6.50 -8.41
C LEU A 27 -9.19 -6.36 -6.94
N ALA A 28 -9.43 -7.48 -6.25
CA ALA A 28 -9.81 -7.50 -4.84
C ALA A 28 -8.59 -7.53 -3.89
N GLN A 29 -7.39 -7.78 -4.41
CA GLN A 29 -6.15 -7.65 -3.65
C GLN A 29 -5.83 -6.16 -3.57
N GLY A 30 -6.23 -5.52 -2.46
CA GLY A 30 -6.12 -4.07 -2.24
C GLY A 30 -4.80 -3.53 -2.79
N ARG A 31 -4.90 -2.67 -3.81
CA ARG A 31 -3.75 -2.10 -4.51
C ARG A 31 -2.83 -1.46 -3.46
N MET A 32 -1.62 -2.00 -3.31
CA MET A 32 -0.59 -1.37 -2.48
C MET A 32 -0.37 0.04 -3.00
N MET A 33 -0.61 1.02 -2.14
CA MET A 33 -0.49 2.44 -2.49
C MET A 33 0.98 2.79 -2.72
N SER A 34 1.27 3.56 -3.77
CA SER A 34 2.63 4.04 -4.05
C SER A 34 3.11 5.01 -2.96
N PRO A 35 4.43 5.18 -2.74
CA PRO A 35 4.96 6.22 -1.87
C PRO A 35 4.45 7.62 -2.20
N GLU A 36 4.29 7.92 -3.50
CA GLU A 36 3.84 9.20 -4.02
C GLU A 36 2.38 9.44 -3.65
N ASP A 37 1.51 8.45 -3.87
CA ASP A 37 0.09 8.54 -3.51
C ASP A 37 -0.09 8.66 -1.98
N ARG A 38 0.71 7.92 -1.20
CA ARG A 38 0.71 8.01 0.27
C ARG A 38 1.13 9.39 0.73
N ALA A 39 2.18 9.94 0.12
CA ALA A 39 2.65 11.28 0.43
C ALA A 39 1.58 12.32 0.08
N GLU A 40 0.96 12.21 -1.09
CA GLU A 40 -0.12 13.10 -1.53
C GLU A 40 -1.30 13.13 -0.55
N GLN A 41 -1.74 11.96 -0.06
CA GLN A 41 -2.84 11.88 0.90
C GLN A 41 -2.50 12.56 2.23
N LEU A 42 -1.29 12.30 2.76
CA LEU A 42 -0.88 12.91 4.01
C LEU A 42 -0.60 14.41 3.84
N SER A 43 -0.05 14.82 2.69
CA SER A 43 0.17 16.23 2.36
C SER A 43 -1.12 17.03 2.36
N LYS A 44 -2.18 16.51 1.76
CA LYS A 44 -3.51 17.14 1.79
C LYS A 44 -4.09 17.23 3.20
N ARG A 45 -3.83 16.24 4.03
CA ARG A 45 -4.38 16.19 5.39
C ARG A 45 -3.66 17.13 6.36
N LEU A 46 -2.36 17.32 6.17
CA LEU A 46 -1.53 18.16 7.03
C LEU A 46 -1.23 19.53 6.42
N ASP A 47 -1.77 19.83 5.23
CA ASP A 47 -1.46 21.05 4.48
C ASP A 47 0.06 21.25 4.30
N LEU A 48 0.75 20.19 3.85
CA LEU A 48 2.20 20.23 3.62
C LEU A 48 2.52 21.07 2.38
N ASN A 49 3.57 21.87 2.46
CA ASN A 49 4.12 22.55 1.28
C ASN A 49 4.89 21.57 0.38
N GLU A 50 5.25 22.01 -0.84
CA GLU A 50 5.94 21.16 -1.82
C GLU A 50 7.29 20.63 -1.33
N GLU A 51 8.03 21.42 -0.53
CA GLU A 51 9.31 20.98 0.03
C GLU A 51 9.11 19.83 1.05
N GLN A 52 8.15 19.98 1.96
CA GLN A 52 7.77 18.96 2.94
C GLN A 52 7.22 17.71 2.25
N LYS A 53 6.37 17.86 1.23
CA LYS A 53 5.87 16.76 0.41
C LYS A 53 7.01 16.01 -0.30
N GLY A 54 7.98 16.73 -0.86
CA GLY A 54 9.16 16.12 -1.48
C GLY A 54 10.00 15.31 -0.48
N LYS A 55 10.18 15.81 0.74
CA LYS A 55 10.83 15.05 1.84
C LYS A 55 10.01 13.81 2.23
N LEU A 56 8.69 13.95 2.32
CA LEU A 56 7.77 12.87 2.67
C LEU A 56 7.80 11.72 1.65
N VAL A 57 7.82 12.01 0.36
CA VAL A 57 7.98 10.99 -0.70
C VAL A 57 9.26 10.18 -0.48
N LYS A 58 10.40 10.85 -0.23
CA LYS A 58 11.68 10.17 0.00
C LYS A 58 11.67 9.28 1.25
N VAL A 59 11.03 9.75 2.33
CA VAL A 59 10.82 8.94 3.54
C VAL A 59 10.05 7.67 3.18
N TYR A 60 8.90 7.79 2.51
CA TYR A 60 8.09 6.62 2.14
C TYR A 60 8.76 5.67 1.14
N GLN A 61 9.52 6.19 0.19
CA GLN A 61 10.32 5.36 -0.72
C GLN A 61 11.37 4.54 0.05
N THR A 62 12.04 5.16 1.04
CA THR A 62 13.05 4.49 1.86
C THR A 62 12.41 3.40 2.72
N LEU A 63 11.28 3.67 3.38
CA LEU A 63 10.56 2.68 4.19
C LEU A 63 10.01 1.54 3.33
N GLN A 64 9.53 1.84 2.12
CA GLN A 64 9.06 0.82 1.19
C GLN A 64 10.19 -0.10 0.77
N LYS A 65 11.36 0.45 0.42
CA LYS A 65 12.55 -0.32 0.08
C LYS A 65 13.02 -1.19 1.25
N GLU A 66 13.09 -0.63 2.46
CA GLU A 66 13.47 -1.38 3.66
C GLU A 66 12.52 -2.55 3.94
N MET A 67 11.22 -2.36 3.73
CA MET A 67 10.24 -3.45 3.84
C MET A 67 10.47 -4.52 2.77
N GLN A 68 10.69 -4.11 1.51
CA GLN A 68 10.94 -5.05 0.41
C GLN A 68 12.20 -5.89 0.63
N GLU A 69 13.25 -5.29 1.21
CA GLU A 69 14.50 -5.99 1.53
C GLU A 69 14.33 -6.99 2.68
N LYS A 70 13.51 -6.67 3.69
CA LYS A 70 13.27 -7.57 4.83
C LYS A 70 12.23 -8.65 4.55
N MET A 71 11.33 -8.44 3.59
CA MET A 71 10.22 -9.34 3.31
C MET A 71 10.64 -10.81 3.07
N PRO A 72 11.67 -11.11 2.25
CA PRO A 72 12.08 -12.49 1.96
C PRO A 72 12.52 -13.24 3.21
N ASP A 73 13.27 -12.58 4.09
CA ASP A 73 13.83 -13.18 5.31
C ASP A 73 12.77 -13.44 6.39
N LEU A 74 11.66 -12.70 6.34
CA LEU A 74 10.57 -12.77 7.30
C LEU A 74 9.41 -13.66 6.81
N MET A 75 9.53 -14.25 5.62
CA MET A 75 8.48 -15.14 5.09
C MET A 75 8.29 -16.36 6.01
N GLY A 76 7.05 -16.59 6.42
CA GLY A 76 6.68 -17.72 7.28
C GLY A 76 6.65 -17.39 8.78
N ASP A 77 7.33 -16.32 9.22
CA ASP A 77 7.28 -15.85 10.60
C ASP A 77 6.37 -14.63 10.74
N ARG A 78 5.14 -14.87 11.21
CA ARG A 78 4.13 -13.83 11.39
C ARG A 78 4.48 -12.84 12.50
N GLU A 79 5.19 -13.27 13.53
CA GLU A 79 5.54 -12.40 14.65
C GLU A 79 6.70 -11.49 14.26
N ALA A 80 7.74 -12.05 13.64
CA ALA A 80 8.86 -11.26 13.13
C ALA A 80 8.40 -10.27 12.05
N MET A 81 7.51 -10.69 11.15
CA MET A 81 6.90 -9.79 10.17
C MET A 81 6.12 -8.65 10.84
N ARG A 82 5.31 -8.96 11.86
CA ARG A 82 4.56 -7.94 12.61
C ARG A 82 5.52 -6.93 13.27
N LYS A 83 6.58 -7.42 13.91
CA LYS A 83 7.57 -6.57 14.57
C LYS A 83 8.30 -5.68 13.57
N ALA A 84 8.73 -6.22 12.43
CA ALA A 84 9.39 -5.46 11.37
C ALA A 84 8.49 -4.33 10.83
N ILE A 85 7.19 -4.61 10.61
CA ILE A 85 6.21 -3.59 10.23
C ILE A 85 6.08 -2.51 11.31
N GLN A 86 6.04 -2.87 12.59
CA GLN A 86 5.95 -1.90 13.68
C GLN A 86 7.20 -1.01 13.73
N ASP A 87 8.38 -1.59 13.63
CA ASP A 87 9.66 -0.89 13.68
C ASP A 87 9.80 0.08 12.49
N ILE A 88 9.46 -0.36 11.27
CA ILE A 88 9.48 0.48 10.06
C ILE A 88 8.48 1.63 10.16
N ASN A 89 7.27 1.39 10.65
CA ASN A 89 6.28 2.45 10.83
C ASN A 89 6.75 3.46 11.89
N ALA A 90 7.26 3.01 13.03
CA ALA A 90 7.77 3.90 14.08
C ALA A 90 8.95 4.75 13.61
N LYS A 91 9.84 4.17 12.77
CA LYS A 91 10.92 4.91 12.11
C LYS A 91 10.35 5.98 11.17
N GLY A 92 9.37 5.61 10.35
CA GLY A 92 8.68 6.54 9.46
C GLY A 92 8.04 7.70 10.19
N ASP A 93 7.29 7.42 11.26
CA ASP A 93 6.60 8.43 12.06
C ASP A 93 7.60 9.45 12.62
N LYS A 94 8.75 8.99 13.14
CA LYS A 94 9.81 9.89 13.64
C LYS A 94 10.38 10.79 12.54
N GLU A 95 10.60 10.27 11.33
CA GLU A 95 11.10 11.08 10.21
C GLU A 95 10.05 12.07 9.72
N VAL A 96 8.77 11.69 9.77
CA VAL A 96 7.66 12.60 9.47
C VAL A 96 7.60 13.74 10.49
N GLU A 97 7.58 13.43 11.78
CA GLU A 97 7.48 14.43 12.86
C GLU A 97 8.57 15.51 12.78
N LYS A 98 9.80 15.13 12.41
CA LYS A 98 10.95 16.06 12.28
C LYS A 98 10.77 17.15 11.23
N MET A 99 9.95 16.93 10.20
CA MET A 99 9.75 17.90 9.12
C MET A 99 8.47 18.72 9.23
N LEU A 100 7.64 18.46 10.26
CA LEU A 100 6.37 19.16 10.48
C LEU A 100 6.57 20.43 11.31
N THR A 101 5.74 21.44 11.05
CA THR A 101 5.56 22.55 11.99
C THR A 101 4.76 22.10 13.21
N LYS A 102 4.70 22.92 14.27
CA LYS A 102 3.92 22.60 15.47
C LYS A 102 2.43 22.34 15.18
N GLU A 103 1.84 23.14 14.28
CA GLU A 103 0.43 22.99 13.91
C GLU A 103 0.18 21.71 13.10
N GLN A 104 1.07 21.40 12.16
CA GLN A 104 1.00 20.19 11.36
C GLN A 104 1.23 18.93 12.21
N LEU A 105 2.15 19.01 13.19
CA LEU A 105 2.39 17.94 14.16
C LEU A 105 1.14 17.66 14.99
N ALA A 106 0.42 18.68 15.46
CA ALA A 106 -0.85 18.49 16.18
C ALA A 106 -1.89 17.74 15.33
N LYS A 107 -2.06 18.14 14.06
CA LYS A 107 -2.94 17.43 13.10
C LYS A 107 -2.50 15.98 12.87
N TYR A 108 -1.19 15.76 12.82
CA TYR A 108 -0.62 14.43 12.62
C TYR A 108 -0.84 13.51 13.83
N GLU A 109 -0.68 14.01 15.05
CA GLU A 109 -0.99 13.27 16.27
C GLU A 109 -2.47 12.88 16.37
N GLU A 110 -3.37 13.79 16.01
CA GLU A 110 -4.81 13.51 15.94
C GLU A 110 -5.10 12.42 14.91
N PHE A 111 -4.52 12.52 13.72
CA PHE A 111 -4.64 11.50 12.69
C PHE A 111 -4.15 10.12 13.17
N LYS A 112 -3.01 10.06 13.87
CA LYS A 112 -2.50 8.80 14.45
C LYS A 112 -3.49 8.21 15.46
N LYS A 113 -4.10 9.04 16.32
CA LYS A 113 -5.12 8.60 17.30
C LYS A 113 -6.35 8.04 16.60
N GLU A 114 -6.88 8.72 15.59
CA GLU A 114 -8.02 8.22 14.80
C GLU A 114 -7.71 6.84 14.18
N ARG A 115 -6.54 6.71 13.57
CA ARG A 115 -6.07 5.45 12.98
C ARG A 115 -5.99 4.34 14.03
N GLN A 116 -5.50 4.64 15.23
CA GLN A 116 -5.45 3.68 16.33
C GLN A 116 -6.86 3.26 16.77
N GLN A 117 -7.79 4.21 16.90
CA GLN A 117 -9.17 3.92 17.27
C GLN A 117 -9.87 3.06 16.22
N MET A 118 -9.71 3.36 14.92
CA MET A 118 -10.27 2.54 13.84
C MET A 118 -9.75 1.11 13.88
N ARG A 119 -8.44 0.91 14.10
CA ARG A 119 -7.85 -0.42 14.27
C ARG A 119 -8.39 -1.14 15.51
N GLY A 120 -8.65 -0.40 16.59
CA GLY A 120 -9.26 -0.93 17.80
C GLY A 120 -10.70 -1.42 17.58
N ARG A 121 -11.51 -0.68 16.83
CA ARG A 121 -12.89 -1.07 16.47
C ARG A 121 -12.91 -2.31 15.58
N GLN A 122 -12.09 -2.33 14.53
CA GLN A 122 -11.97 -3.50 13.64
C GLN A 122 -11.55 -4.78 14.36
N ARG A 123 -10.80 -4.68 15.48
CA ARG A 123 -10.43 -5.85 16.30
C ARG A 123 -11.53 -6.32 17.24
N ARG A 124 -12.52 -5.48 17.55
CA ARG A 124 -13.66 -5.83 18.40
C ARG A 124 -14.82 -6.41 17.59
N GLU A 125 -14.89 -6.05 16.31
CA GLU A 125 -15.94 -6.48 15.37
C GLU A 125 -15.62 -7.80 14.66
N ASN A 126 -14.36 -8.28 14.72
CA ASN A 126 -13.89 -9.56 14.19
C ASN A 126 -13.60 -10.53 15.34
#